data_AF-A0A7Y3U650-F1
#
_entry.id   AF-A0A7Y3U650-F1
#
_cell.length_a   1.000
_cell.length_b   1.000
_cell.length_c   1.000
_cell.angle_alpha   90.00
_cell.angle_beta   90.00
_cell.angle_gamma   90.00
#
_symmetry.space_group_name_H-M   'P 1'
#
loop_
_entity.id
_entity.type
_entity.pdbx_description
1 polymer ?
#
loop_
_entity_poly.entity_id
_entity_poly.type
_entity_poly.pdbx_seq_one_letter_code
_entity_poly.pdbx_strand_id
1 'polypeptide(L)'
;MKLWLSLFSSYLIISIAIPGIVCADTIQVGTEAPDFPLPSTRGKDFTLSAYRGVKPVIIWFSDYCSGCEGRAKVMQGLMEDYDIEILAISMLTKTYQTVEFAERVDIPYPYLIDTDFKVVKDYVGEYISET
;
A
#
# COMPACT_ATOMS: atom_id res chain seq x y z
N MET A 1 9.76 34.01 -66.58
CA MET A 1 10.54 32.79 -66.33
C MET A 1 10.14 32.25 -64.96
N LYS A 2 9.55 31.05 -65.00
CA LYS A 2 9.28 30.05 -63.94
C LYS A 2 9.38 30.54 -62.49
N LEU A 3 8.23 30.71 -61.81
CA LEU A 3 7.53 29.61 -61.12
C LEU A 3 8.48 28.86 -60.17
N TRP A 4 8.54 29.28 -58.90
CA TRP A 4 8.53 28.41 -57.73
C TRP A 4 7.59 29.05 -56.69
N LEU A 5 6.34 29.22 -57.12
CA LEU A 5 5.22 29.12 -56.19
C LEU A 5 5.24 27.71 -55.60
N SER A 6 4.82 27.64 -54.34
CA SER A 6 4.08 26.53 -53.74
C SER A 6 4.74 25.15 -53.81
N LEU A 7 5.20 24.66 -52.65
CA LEU A 7 4.87 23.33 -52.09
C LEU A 7 5.88 22.98 -51.00
N PHE A 8 5.79 23.68 -49.88
CA PHE A 8 6.00 23.12 -48.54
C PHE A 8 5.08 23.90 -47.57
N SER A 9 3.95 24.46 -48.03
CA SER A 9 2.66 23.78 -48.00
C SER A 9 2.67 22.41 -47.32
N SER A 10 2.37 22.48 -46.03
CA SER A 10 1.65 21.47 -45.27
C SER A 10 2.46 20.26 -44.77
N TYR A 11 2.24 19.96 -43.50
CA TYR A 11 2.51 18.68 -42.84
C TYR A 11 3.98 18.31 -42.63
N LEU A 12 4.60 18.98 -41.67
CA LEU A 12 5.05 18.23 -40.49
C LEU A 12 4.85 19.09 -39.25
N ILE A 13 3.59 19.39 -38.96
CA ILE A 13 3.18 19.59 -37.57
C ILE A 13 3.55 18.26 -36.92
N ILE A 14 4.72 18.20 -36.29
CA ILE A 14 5.05 17.13 -35.35
C ILE A 14 3.99 17.29 -34.27
N SER A 15 2.89 16.56 -34.45
CA SER A 15 1.96 16.25 -33.39
C SER A 15 2.79 15.42 -32.43
N ILE A 16 3.51 16.11 -31.54
CA ILE A 16 3.92 15.54 -30.28
C ILE A 16 2.58 15.27 -29.60
N ALA A 17 2.01 14.10 -29.90
CA ALA A 17 1.13 13.44 -28.97
C ALA A 17 1.97 13.33 -27.71
N ILE A 18 1.76 14.27 -26.80
CA ILE A 18 2.31 14.23 -25.45
C ILE A 18 1.85 12.86 -24.94
N PRO A 19 2.75 11.87 -24.84
CA PRO A 19 2.35 10.54 -24.41
C PRO A 19 1.94 10.71 -22.97
N GLY A 20 0.64 10.58 -22.70
CA GLY A 20 0.05 10.48 -21.38
C GLY A 20 0.57 11.53 -20.40
N ILE A 21 -0.20 12.60 -20.21
CA ILE A 21 -0.26 13.19 -18.87
C ILE A 21 -0.65 12.03 -17.95
N VAL A 22 0.33 11.48 -17.22
CA VAL A 22 0.07 10.55 -16.13
C VAL A 22 -0.56 11.41 -15.05
N CYS A 23 -1.90 11.48 -15.07
CA CYS A 23 -2.63 11.96 -13.92
C CYS A 23 -2.30 11.01 -12.78
N ALA A 24 -1.80 11.53 -11.67
CA ALA A 24 -1.65 10.74 -10.47
C ALA A 24 -3.04 10.16 -10.12
N ASP A 25 -3.16 8.83 -10.11
CA ASP A 25 -4.39 8.16 -9.71
C ASP A 25 -4.64 8.52 -8.24
N THR A 26 -5.70 9.29 -8.01
CA THR A 26 -6.15 9.63 -6.67
C THR A 26 -7.04 8.49 -6.19
N ILE A 27 -6.73 7.90 -5.03
CA ILE A 27 -7.56 6.84 -4.44
C ILE A 27 -8.94 7.43 -4.13
N GLN A 28 -9.99 6.82 -4.70
CA GLN A 28 -11.37 7.23 -4.50
C GLN A 28 -12.07 6.30 -3.51
N VAL A 29 -12.99 6.85 -2.72
CA VAL A 29 -13.84 6.03 -1.84
C VAL A 29 -14.67 5.09 -2.70
N GLY A 30 -14.67 3.81 -2.33
CA GLY A 30 -15.34 2.74 -3.08
C GLY A 30 -14.43 2.00 -4.07
N THR A 31 -13.19 2.47 -4.29
CA THR A 31 -12.18 1.67 -4.99
C THR A 31 -11.92 0.38 -4.22
N GLU A 32 -11.94 -0.76 -4.93
CA GLU A 32 -11.65 -2.05 -4.32
C GLU A 32 -10.20 -2.11 -3.84
N ALA A 33 -10.02 -2.48 -2.57
CA ALA A 33 -8.71 -2.63 -1.96
C ALA A 33 -7.98 -3.85 -2.59
N PRO A 34 -6.74 -3.68 -3.11
CA PRO A 34 -5.98 -4.77 -3.73
C PRO A 34 -5.85 -5.99 -2.83
N ASP A 35 -6.09 -7.20 -3.35
CA ASP A 35 -5.89 -8.42 -2.56
C ASP A 35 -4.40 -8.73 -2.44
N PHE A 36 -4.02 -9.41 -1.37
CA PHE A 36 -2.64 -9.85 -1.15
C PHE A 36 -2.60 -11.13 -0.34
N PRO A 37 -1.71 -12.09 -0.67
CA PRO A 37 -1.30 -13.13 0.24
C PRO A 37 -0.05 -12.68 1.02
N LEU A 38 -0.15 -12.58 2.34
CA LEU A 38 1.03 -12.32 3.18
C LEU A 38 1.14 -13.35 4.32
N PRO A 39 2.36 -13.78 4.67
CA PRO A 39 2.58 -14.64 5.81
C PRO A 39 2.46 -13.85 7.11
N SER A 40 1.80 -14.43 8.12
CA SER A 40 1.82 -13.90 9.48
C SER A 40 3.06 -14.35 10.26
N THR A 41 3.48 -13.53 11.23
CA THR A 41 4.44 -13.93 12.27
C THR A 41 4.00 -15.17 13.05
N ARG A 42 2.69 -15.45 13.12
CA ARG A 42 2.12 -16.64 13.80
C ARG A 42 1.95 -17.86 12.89
N GLY A 43 2.49 -17.82 11.66
CA GLY A 43 2.65 -19.00 10.80
C GLY A 43 1.46 -19.40 9.92
N LYS A 44 0.39 -18.60 9.87
CA LYS A 44 -0.68 -18.75 8.88
C LYS A 44 -0.55 -17.68 7.80
N ASP A 45 -0.82 -18.05 6.54
CA ASP A 45 -0.94 -17.10 5.45
C ASP A 45 -2.32 -16.41 5.51
N PHE A 46 -2.36 -15.12 5.20
CA PHE A 46 -3.56 -14.29 5.23
C PHE A 46 -3.83 -13.70 3.85
N THR A 47 -5.12 -13.69 3.45
CA THR A 47 -5.60 -12.92 2.30
C THR A 47 -6.67 -11.92 2.71
N LEU A 48 -6.65 -10.73 2.11
CA LEU A 48 -7.67 -9.70 2.38
C LEU A 48 -9.06 -10.16 1.90
N SER A 49 -9.09 -10.90 0.79
CA SER A 49 -10.32 -11.48 0.24
C SER A 49 -11.11 -12.34 1.24
N ALA A 50 -10.45 -12.96 2.23
CA ALA A 50 -11.12 -13.74 3.28
C ALA A 50 -12.04 -12.90 4.19
N TYR A 51 -11.85 -11.58 4.23
CA TYR A 51 -12.60 -10.66 5.09
C TYR A 51 -13.65 -9.83 4.34
N ARG A 52 -13.65 -9.87 3.00
CA ARG A 52 -14.60 -9.11 2.18
C ARG A 52 -16.03 -9.55 2.47
N GLY A 53 -16.88 -8.59 2.84
CA GLY A 53 -18.28 -8.85 3.20
C GLY A 53 -18.49 -9.55 4.54
N VAL A 54 -17.41 -9.85 5.28
CA VAL A 54 -17.47 -10.46 6.61
C VAL A 54 -17.32 -9.38 7.69
N LYS A 55 -16.27 -8.56 7.60
CA LYS A 55 -15.95 -7.55 8.61
C LYS A 55 -15.18 -6.37 7.99
N PRO A 56 -15.39 -5.11 8.43
CA PRO A 56 -14.54 -4.00 8.01
C PRO A 56 -13.08 -4.23 8.44
N VAL A 57 -12.13 -3.91 7.55
CA VAL A 57 -10.69 -4.11 7.79
C VAL A 57 -9.96 -2.79 7.71
N ILE A 58 -9.07 -2.54 8.67
CA ILE A 58 -8.06 -1.49 8.60
C ILE A 58 -6.70 -2.14 8.31
N ILE A 59 -6.04 -1.69 7.24
CA ILE A 59 -4.65 -2.07 6.95
C ILE A 59 -3.73 -0.99 7.52
N TRP A 60 -2.84 -1.40 8.41
CA TRP A 60 -1.90 -0.51 9.07
C TRP A 60 -0.47 -0.91 8.73
N PHE A 61 0.21 -0.10 7.90
CA PHE A 61 1.62 -0.28 7.62
C PHE A 61 2.44 0.19 8.83
N SER A 62 3.16 -0.72 9.47
CA SER A 62 3.91 -0.46 10.69
C SER A 62 5.17 -1.30 10.80
N ASP A 63 6.30 -0.60 10.98
CA ASP A 63 7.59 -1.19 11.30
C ASP A 63 7.98 -0.93 12.77
N TYR A 64 9.17 -1.40 13.16
CA TYR A 64 9.73 -1.11 14.49
C TYR A 64 10.17 0.37 14.57
N CYS A 65 9.45 1.18 15.35
CA CYS A 65 9.77 2.58 15.58
C CYS A 65 9.51 3.01 17.04
N SER A 66 10.16 4.09 17.48
CA SER A 66 10.08 4.60 18.86
C SER A 66 8.66 4.99 19.32
N GLY A 67 7.73 5.23 18.40
CA GLY A 67 6.31 5.50 18.68
C GLY A 67 5.35 4.36 18.33
N CYS A 68 5.85 3.25 17.80
CA CYS A 68 4.99 2.21 17.21
C CYS A 68 4.25 1.38 18.28
N GLU A 69 4.80 1.24 19.48
CA GLU A 69 4.11 0.57 20.60
C GLU A 69 2.85 1.33 21.03
N GLY A 70 2.92 2.66 21.11
CA GLY A 70 1.76 3.50 21.45
C GLY A 70 0.67 3.42 20.38
N ARG A 71 1.06 3.45 19.10
CA ARG A 71 0.13 3.30 17.97
C ARG A 71 -0.52 1.91 17.94
N ALA A 72 0.23 0.86 18.27
CA ALA A 72 -0.32 -0.49 18.37
C ALA A 72 -1.42 -0.59 19.44
N LYS A 73 -1.25 0.06 20.60
CA LYS A 73 -2.29 0.14 21.62
C LYS A 73 -3.53 0.91 21.17
N VAL A 74 -3.35 1.97 20.37
CA VAL A 74 -4.49 2.70 19.78
C VAL A 74 -5.25 1.80 18.82
N MET A 75 -4.55 1.04 17.97
CA MET A 75 -5.18 0.05 17.08
C MET A 75 -5.95 -1.00 17.87
N GLN A 76 -5.36 -1.54 18.94
CA GLN A 76 -6.07 -2.45 19.84
C GLN A 76 -7.36 -1.83 20.39
N GLY A 77 -7.31 -0.61 20.91
CA GLY A 77 -8.50 0.10 21.40
C GLY A 77 -9.59 0.25 20.34
N LEU A 78 -9.21 0.53 19.08
CA LEU A 78 -10.18 0.60 17.98
C LEU A 78 -10.88 -0.75 17.70
N MET A 79 -10.19 -1.89 17.87
CA MET A 79 -10.83 -3.22 17.75
C MET A 79 -11.75 -3.55 18.92
N GLU A 80 -11.48 -2.98 20.10
CA GLU A 80 -12.32 -3.15 21.27
C GLU A 80 -13.59 -2.27 21.19
N ASP A 81 -13.44 -1.05 20.67
CA ASP A 81 -14.52 -0.06 20.54
C ASP A 81 -15.41 -0.30 19.31
N TYR A 82 -14.88 -0.90 18.25
CA TYR A 82 -15.57 -1.11 16.98
C TYR A 82 -15.45 -2.55 16.49
N ASP A 83 -16.49 -3.04 15.81
CA ASP A 83 -16.47 -4.36 15.17
C ASP A 83 -15.64 -4.32 13.87
N ILE A 84 -14.33 -4.10 14.00
CA ILE A 84 -13.35 -4.03 12.90
C ILE A 84 -12.24 -5.07 13.08
N GLU A 85 -11.58 -5.44 11.99
CA GLU A 85 -10.33 -6.20 11.99
C GLU A 85 -9.17 -5.26 11.67
N ILE A 86 -8.02 -5.46 12.31
CA ILE A 86 -6.79 -4.74 11.98
C ILE A 86 -5.78 -5.72 11.40
N LEU A 87 -5.22 -5.39 10.24
CA LEU A 87 -4.11 -6.12 9.64
C LEU A 87 -2.90 -5.20 9.68
N ALA A 88 -1.96 -5.48 10.58
CA ALA A 88 -0.71 -4.75 10.62
C ALA A 88 0.29 -5.40 9.66
N ILE A 89 0.89 -4.61 8.77
CA ILE A 89 1.82 -5.08 7.74
C ILE A 89 3.17 -4.42 7.98
N SER A 90 4.21 -5.22 8.15
CA SER A 90 5.60 -4.76 8.22
C SER A 90 6.32 -5.04 6.93
N MET A 91 7.16 -4.10 6.50
CA MET A 91 8.03 -4.25 5.34
C MET A 91 9.44 -4.68 5.77
N LEU A 92 9.70 -4.72 7.08
CA LEU A 92 10.91 -5.32 7.60
C LEU A 92 10.88 -6.83 7.32
N THR A 93 12.05 -7.41 7.07
CA THR A 93 12.19 -8.86 6.93
C THR A 93 11.72 -9.59 8.19
N LYS A 94 11.64 -10.93 8.14
CA LYS A 94 11.60 -11.79 9.35
C LYS A 94 12.91 -11.67 10.15
N THR A 95 13.34 -10.46 10.49
CA THR A 95 14.39 -10.26 11.47
C THR A 95 13.81 -10.54 12.84
N TYR A 96 14.70 -10.91 13.76
CA TYR A 96 14.42 -11.03 15.19
C TYR A 96 13.61 -9.84 15.74
N GLN A 97 13.83 -8.64 15.20
CA GLN A 97 13.17 -7.39 15.62
C GLN A 97 11.66 -7.37 15.33
N THR A 98 11.21 -7.90 14.19
CA THR A 98 9.78 -7.93 13.82
C THR A 98 9.01 -8.92 14.70
N VAL A 99 9.62 -10.07 15.01
CA VAL A 99 9.05 -11.07 15.92
C VAL A 99 9.07 -10.57 17.36
N GLU A 100 10.21 -10.04 17.83
CA GLU A 100 10.31 -9.44 19.16
C GLU A 100 9.32 -8.31 19.37
N PHE A 101 9.10 -7.45 18.37
CA PHE A 101 8.12 -6.37 18.48
C PHE A 101 6.71 -6.93 18.69
N ALA A 102 6.31 -7.91 17.88
CA ALA A 102 5.01 -8.54 17.99
C ALA A 102 4.81 -9.24 19.36
N GLU A 103 5.85 -9.89 19.87
CA GLU A 103 5.82 -10.58 21.17
C GLU A 103 5.87 -9.60 22.35
N ARG A 104 6.70 -8.57 22.29
CA ARG A 104 6.87 -7.58 23.37
C ARG A 104 5.65 -6.70 23.54
N VAL A 105 5.01 -6.32 22.45
CA VAL A 105 3.84 -5.43 22.45
C VAL A 105 2.53 -6.19 22.69
N ASP A 106 2.58 -7.53 22.67
CA ASP A 106 1.43 -8.42 22.83
C ASP A 106 0.27 -8.07 21.89
N ILE A 107 0.61 -7.93 20.60
CA ILE A 107 -0.34 -7.48 19.59
C ILE A 107 -1.46 -8.54 19.40
N PRO A 108 -2.74 -8.21 19.59
CA PRO A 108 -3.82 -9.20 19.52
C PRO A 108 -4.26 -9.53 18.08
N TYR A 109 -3.89 -8.69 17.11
CA TYR A 109 -4.27 -8.82 15.70
C TYR A 109 -3.17 -9.40 14.81
N PRO A 110 -3.49 -9.83 13.57
CA PRO A 110 -2.49 -10.34 12.64
C PRO A 110 -1.39 -9.32 12.34
N TYR A 111 -0.13 -9.74 12.51
CA TYR A 111 1.04 -9.03 12.04
C TYR A 111 1.64 -9.79 10.85
N LEU A 112 1.63 -9.15 9.68
CA LEU A 112 1.95 -9.69 8.37
C LEU A 112 3.26 -9.10 7.85
N ILE A 113 3.91 -9.80 6.91
CA ILE A 113 5.27 -9.47 6.48
C ILE A 113 5.34 -9.33 4.97
N ASP A 114 5.53 -8.09 4.48
CA ASP A 114 5.66 -7.68 3.08
C ASP A 114 7.13 -7.40 2.71
N THR A 115 7.96 -8.44 2.69
CA THR A 115 9.42 -8.28 2.53
C THR A 115 9.87 -7.77 1.17
N ASP A 116 9.01 -7.85 0.15
CA ASP A 116 9.30 -7.39 -1.21
C ASP A 116 8.59 -6.07 -1.58
N PHE A 117 7.97 -5.43 -0.57
CA PHE A 117 7.29 -4.14 -0.68
C PHE A 117 6.16 -4.13 -1.72
N LYS A 118 5.61 -5.29 -2.11
CA LYS A 118 4.57 -5.36 -3.14
C LYS A 118 3.26 -4.77 -2.61
N VAL A 119 2.86 -5.18 -1.41
CA VAL A 119 1.56 -4.76 -0.85
C VAL A 119 1.58 -3.28 -0.49
N VAL A 120 2.64 -2.81 0.17
CA VAL A 120 2.76 -1.38 0.48
C VAL A 120 2.76 -0.53 -0.80
N LYS A 121 3.38 -1.02 -1.88
CA LYS A 121 3.37 -0.31 -3.17
C LYS A 121 2.00 -0.24 -3.80
N ASP A 122 1.23 -1.32 -3.75
CA ASP A 122 -0.12 -1.37 -4.31
C ASP A 122 -1.11 -0.46 -3.55
N TYR A 123 -0.81 -0.12 -2.29
CA TYR A 123 -1.67 0.69 -1.43
C TYR A 123 -1.24 2.15 -1.27
N VAL A 124 0.07 2.41 -1.11
CA VAL A 124 0.60 3.74 -0.78
C VAL A 124 1.68 4.22 -1.74
N GLY A 125 2.05 3.42 -2.74
CA GLY A 125 3.07 3.79 -3.74
C GLY A 125 4.50 3.60 -3.22
N GLU A 126 5.19 4.70 -2.89
CA GLU A 126 6.54 4.61 -2.34
C GLU A 126 6.47 4.59 -0.81
N TYR A 127 7.03 3.54 -0.18
CA TYR A 127 7.10 3.48 1.26
C TYR A 127 8.19 4.43 1.77
N ILE A 128 7.79 5.41 2.57
CA ILE A 128 8.69 6.34 3.24
C ILE A 128 8.64 6.01 4.73
N SER A 129 9.69 5.37 5.24
CA SER A 129 9.79 5.08 6.68
C SER A 129 9.84 6.39 7.47
N GLU A 130 9.02 6.52 8.51
CA GLU A 130 9.16 7.59 9.49
C GLU A 130 10.52 7.42 10.22
N THR A 131 11.50 8.23 9.84
CA THR A 131 12.80 8.35 10.54
C THR A 131 12.65 9.06 11.87
#